data_AF-A0A1V5C634-F1
#
_entry.id   AF-A0A1V5C634-F1
#
_cell.length_a   1.000
_cell.length_b   1.000
_cell.length_c   1.000
_cell.angle_alpha   90.00
_cell.angle_beta   90.00
_cell.angle_gamma   90.00
#
_symmetry.space_group_name_H-M   'P 1'
#
loop_
_entity.id
_entity.type
_entity.pdbx_description
1 polymer ?
#
loop_
_entity_poly.entity_id
_entity_poly.type
_entity_poly.pdbx_seq_one_letter_code
_entity_poly.pdbx_strand_id
1 'polypeptide(L)'
;MVGMWGKLFGGPENRLIVAQSSDPVLCAKDLSLNPHVSFEQCPQLDFLLVPGGEGTRKEVDNPLLVRFIAEQAKRCKAILSVCTGTFLLQKAGLLSGKRATTHWNSLARLRELGGVMVVEERVVHDGTIWSSAGVSAGIDLVLAFITNLAGEETAAKVQFASEYYPARTRYGALHKSPMAPAYLEKEV
;
A
#
# COMPACT_ATOMS: atom_id res chain seq x y z
N MET A 1 -0.91 8.74 9.10
CA MET A 1 -2.27 8.16 9.21
C MET A 1 -2.35 7.02 10.21
N VAL A 2 -1.82 5.82 9.93
CA VAL A 2 -1.97 4.65 10.84
C VAL A 2 -1.49 4.92 12.27
N GLY A 3 -0.35 5.59 12.44
CA GLY A 3 0.16 5.94 13.78
C GLY A 3 -0.76 6.91 14.55
N MET A 4 -1.40 7.83 13.86
CA MET A 4 -2.33 8.80 14.45
C MET A 4 -3.65 8.14 14.83
N TRP A 5 -4.17 7.28 13.94
CA TRP A 5 -5.33 6.44 14.22
C TRP A 5 -5.12 5.58 15.47
N GLY A 6 -3.99 4.87 15.56
CA GLY A 6 -3.67 4.04 16.72
C GLY A 6 -3.48 4.83 18.02
N LYS A 7 -2.77 5.98 17.98
CA LYS A 7 -2.46 6.73 19.21
C LYS A 7 -3.59 7.63 19.73
N LEU A 8 -4.45 8.12 18.85
CA LEU A 8 -5.43 9.17 19.20
C LEU A 8 -6.88 8.70 19.09
N PHE A 9 -7.16 7.69 18.25
CA PHE A 9 -8.53 7.40 17.82
C PHE A 9 -8.86 5.89 17.82
N GLY A 10 -8.22 5.11 18.71
CA GLY A 10 -8.58 3.71 18.95
C GLY A 10 -8.26 2.74 17.81
N GLY A 11 -7.29 3.08 16.94
CA GLY A 11 -6.78 2.17 15.92
C GLY A 11 -5.83 1.10 16.45
N PRO A 12 -5.18 0.32 15.56
CA PRO A 12 -4.25 -0.74 15.97
C PRO A 12 -3.13 -0.24 16.90
N GLU A 13 -3.03 -0.84 18.08
CA GLU A 13 -2.06 -0.49 19.11
C GLU A 13 -0.62 -0.83 18.68
N ASN A 14 -0.45 -2.05 18.15
CA ASN A 14 0.83 -2.58 17.69
C ASN A 14 1.04 -2.26 16.21
N ARG A 15 2.06 -1.45 15.92
CA ARG A 15 2.45 -1.06 14.56
C ARG A 15 3.91 -1.44 14.37
N LEU A 16 4.15 -2.44 13.54
CA LEU A 16 5.47 -3.00 13.31
C LEU A 16 5.97 -2.61 11.93
N ILE A 17 7.25 -2.25 11.87
CA ILE A 17 8.04 -2.24 10.63
C ILE A 17 8.74 -3.59 10.62
N VAL A 18 8.44 -4.40 9.62
CA VAL A 18 8.94 -5.77 9.51
C VAL A 18 9.92 -5.84 8.35
N ALA A 19 11.08 -6.47 8.57
CA ALA A 19 12.07 -6.71 7.52
C ALA A 19 12.63 -8.14 7.62
N GLN A 20 13.47 -8.52 6.66
CA GLN A 20 14.03 -9.87 6.63
C GLN A 20 14.95 -10.15 7.83
N SER A 21 15.76 -9.17 8.22
CA SER A 21 16.61 -9.20 9.42
C SER A 21 16.33 -7.97 10.30
N SER A 22 17.02 -7.87 11.43
CA SER A 22 16.99 -6.69 12.31
C SER A 22 17.93 -5.57 11.85
N ASP A 23 18.67 -5.78 10.75
CA ASP A 23 19.58 -4.77 10.22
C ASP A 23 18.80 -3.58 9.63
N PRO A 24 19.36 -2.36 9.67
CA PRO A 24 18.73 -1.21 9.03
C PRO A 24 18.51 -1.43 7.53
N VAL A 25 17.32 -1.06 7.04
CA VAL A 25 16.94 -1.15 5.64
C VAL A 25 17.14 0.22 4.98
N LEU A 26 18.04 0.27 4.01
CA LEU A 26 18.22 1.46 3.17
C LEU A 26 17.07 1.57 2.15
N CYS A 27 16.34 2.66 2.26
CA CYS A 27 15.26 3.05 1.36
C CYS A 27 15.80 3.95 0.24
N ALA A 28 14.92 4.30 -0.70
CA ALA A 28 15.26 5.30 -1.71
C ALA A 28 15.68 6.63 -1.06
N LYS A 29 16.65 7.32 -1.68
CA LYS A 29 17.17 8.62 -1.21
C LYS A 29 17.84 8.54 0.17
N ASP A 30 18.52 7.42 0.43
CA ASP A 30 19.41 7.20 1.58
C ASP A 30 18.74 7.24 2.96
N LEU A 31 17.40 7.24 3.00
CA LEU A 31 16.66 7.07 4.25
C LEU A 31 16.91 5.66 4.80
N SER A 32 17.35 5.57 6.05
CA SER A 32 17.52 4.30 6.75
C SER A 32 16.34 4.04 7.69
N LEU A 33 15.74 2.86 7.61
CA LEU A 33 14.68 2.42 8.52
C LEU A 33 15.17 1.29 9.40
N ASN A 34 14.96 1.42 10.72
CA ASN A 34 15.21 0.36 11.67
C ASN A 34 13.95 -0.52 11.81
N PRO A 35 14.02 -1.82 11.49
CA PRO A 35 12.90 -2.73 11.68
C PRO A 35 12.59 -2.90 13.16
N HIS A 36 11.31 -3.08 13.49
CA HIS A 36 10.89 -3.46 14.85
C HIS A 36 11.11 -4.96 15.07
N VAL A 37 10.87 -5.78 14.05
CA VAL A 37 11.00 -7.26 14.08
C VAL A 37 11.46 -7.81 12.73
N SER A 38 12.14 -8.96 12.76
CA SER A 38 12.46 -9.75 11.57
C SER A 38 11.26 -10.59 11.09
N PHE A 39 11.34 -11.21 9.91
CA PHE A 39 10.30 -12.15 9.44
C PHE A 39 10.08 -13.33 10.39
N GLU A 40 11.16 -13.85 10.98
CA GLU A 40 11.13 -14.98 11.91
C GLU A 40 10.45 -14.63 13.24
N GLN A 41 10.67 -13.41 13.72
CA GLN A 41 10.15 -12.93 15.00
C GLN A 41 8.82 -12.20 14.87
N CYS A 42 8.32 -12.01 13.65
CA CYS A 42 7.09 -11.30 13.41
C CYS A 42 5.88 -12.14 13.88
N PRO A 43 5.02 -11.61 14.77
CA PRO A 43 3.80 -12.32 15.13
C PRO A 43 2.84 -12.39 13.94
N GLN A 44 1.78 -13.19 14.07
CA GLN A 44 0.69 -13.13 13.11
C GLN A 44 0.08 -11.72 13.11
N LEU A 45 0.02 -11.10 11.94
CA LEU A 45 -0.55 -9.77 11.77
C LEU A 45 -2.05 -9.86 11.49
N ASP A 46 -2.81 -8.89 12.01
CA ASP A 46 -4.19 -8.64 11.60
C ASP A 46 -4.25 -7.95 10.22
N PHE A 47 -3.33 -7.01 9.99
CA PHE A 47 -3.25 -6.22 8.78
C PHE A 47 -1.81 -6.14 8.30
N LEU A 48 -1.59 -6.33 7.00
CA LEU A 48 -0.27 -6.23 6.37
C LEU A 48 -0.30 -5.16 5.29
N LEU A 49 0.61 -4.18 5.37
CA LEU A 49 0.82 -3.19 4.31
C LEU A 49 2.17 -3.43 3.64
N VAL A 50 2.15 -3.71 2.34
CA VAL A 50 3.35 -3.92 1.51
C VAL A 50 3.64 -2.66 0.70
N PRO A 51 4.69 -1.89 1.02
CA PRO A 51 5.04 -0.69 0.27
C PRO A 51 5.65 -1.04 -1.09
N GLY A 52 5.63 -0.06 -1.98
CA GLY A 52 6.33 -0.13 -3.26
C GLY A 52 7.72 0.50 -3.21
N GLY A 53 8.24 0.81 -4.39
CA GLY A 53 9.56 1.41 -4.58
C GLY A 53 10.47 0.56 -5.44
N GLU A 54 11.68 1.07 -5.68
CA GLU A 54 12.66 0.47 -6.59
C GLU A 54 13.07 -0.95 -6.16
N GLY A 55 13.14 -1.19 -4.85
CA GLY A 55 13.47 -2.49 -4.28
C GLY A 55 12.55 -3.62 -4.75
N THR A 56 11.27 -3.32 -5.05
CA THR A 56 10.32 -4.33 -5.55
C THR A 56 10.80 -5.05 -6.80
N ARG A 57 11.65 -4.43 -7.63
CA ARG A 57 12.21 -5.08 -8.84
C ARG A 57 13.08 -6.29 -8.52
N LYS A 58 13.81 -6.25 -7.41
CA LYS A 58 14.63 -7.36 -6.91
C LYS A 58 13.82 -8.27 -5.99
N GLU A 59 13.03 -7.67 -5.11
CA GLU A 59 12.38 -8.39 -4.02
C GLU A 59 11.22 -9.31 -4.48
N VAL A 60 10.68 -9.12 -5.69
CA VAL A 60 9.74 -10.09 -6.29
C VAL A 60 10.36 -11.46 -6.53
N ASP A 61 11.67 -11.56 -6.57
CA ASP A 61 12.38 -12.84 -6.69
C ASP A 61 13.08 -13.24 -5.39
N ASN A 62 12.78 -12.56 -4.28
CA ASN A 62 13.20 -12.97 -2.95
C ASN A 62 12.19 -13.99 -2.37
N PRO A 63 12.53 -15.29 -2.30
CA PRO A 63 11.60 -16.31 -1.84
C PRO A 63 11.22 -16.15 -0.36
N LEU A 64 12.09 -15.56 0.47
CA LEU A 64 11.81 -15.37 1.89
C LEU A 64 10.73 -14.31 2.10
N LEU A 65 10.83 -13.17 1.41
CA LEU A 65 9.81 -12.11 1.48
C LEU A 65 8.48 -12.59 0.90
N VAL A 66 8.49 -13.21 -0.29
CA VAL A 66 7.27 -13.69 -0.95
C VAL A 66 6.56 -14.71 -0.08
N ARG A 67 7.31 -15.67 0.49
CA ARG A 67 6.75 -16.66 1.42
C ARG A 67 6.21 -16.00 2.69
N PHE A 68 6.94 -15.05 3.28
CA PHE A 68 6.48 -14.32 4.46
C PHE A 68 5.14 -13.64 4.22
N ILE A 69 5.00 -12.93 3.09
CA ILE A 69 3.74 -12.27 2.70
C ILE A 69 2.62 -13.30 2.54
N ALA A 70 2.87 -14.40 1.82
CA ALA A 70 1.87 -15.45 1.61
C ALA A 70 1.42 -16.13 2.91
N GLU A 71 2.35 -16.37 3.86
CA GLU A 71 2.03 -16.97 5.15
C GLU A 71 1.23 -16.01 6.05
N GLN A 72 1.62 -14.74 6.14
CA GLN A 72 0.88 -13.74 6.90
C GLN A 72 -0.54 -13.55 6.35
N ALA A 73 -0.68 -13.54 5.02
CA ALA A 73 -1.95 -13.34 4.33
C ALA A 73 -3.01 -14.40 4.68
N LYS A 74 -2.62 -15.61 5.08
CA LYS A 74 -3.57 -16.69 5.45
C LYS A 74 -4.50 -16.33 6.60
N ARG A 75 -4.06 -15.44 7.49
CA ARG A 75 -4.82 -15.04 8.69
C ARG A 75 -4.97 -13.52 8.85
N CYS A 76 -4.40 -12.72 7.95
CA CYS A 76 -4.68 -11.29 7.90
C CYS A 76 -6.16 -11.06 7.55
N LYS A 77 -6.78 -10.12 8.24
CA LYS A 77 -8.13 -9.61 7.93
C LYS A 77 -8.12 -8.73 6.67
N ALA A 78 -7.02 -8.01 6.43
CA ALA A 78 -6.79 -7.27 5.20
C ALA A 78 -5.31 -7.19 4.84
N ILE A 79 -5.02 -7.16 3.54
CA ILE A 79 -3.68 -6.98 2.97
C ILE A 79 -3.74 -5.76 2.06
N LEU A 80 -2.85 -4.81 2.30
CA LEU A 80 -2.77 -3.53 1.63
C LEU A 80 -1.48 -3.48 0.81
N SER A 81 -1.52 -2.89 -0.38
CA SER A 81 -0.33 -2.49 -1.13
C SER A 81 -0.38 -1.05 -1.58
N VAL A 82 0.78 -0.42 -1.60
CA VAL A 82 0.96 0.92 -2.19
C VAL A 82 1.91 0.80 -3.37
N CYS A 83 1.62 1.49 -4.48
CA CYS A 83 2.54 1.62 -5.59
C CYS A 83 2.92 0.22 -6.14
N THR A 84 4.21 -0.06 -6.35
CA THR A 84 4.70 -1.35 -6.86
C THR A 84 4.68 -2.49 -5.84
N GLY A 85 4.22 -2.26 -4.59
CA GLY A 85 4.02 -3.34 -3.62
C GLY A 85 3.02 -4.39 -4.10
N THR A 86 2.12 -4.01 -5.02
CA THR A 86 1.18 -4.92 -5.69
C THR A 86 1.88 -6.07 -6.42
N PHE A 87 3.10 -5.88 -6.94
CA PHE A 87 3.85 -6.97 -7.59
C PHE A 87 4.27 -8.07 -6.60
N LEU A 88 4.53 -7.72 -5.35
CA LEU A 88 4.83 -8.69 -4.30
C LEU A 88 3.57 -9.48 -3.92
N LEU A 89 2.40 -8.82 -3.88
CA LEU A 89 1.11 -9.51 -3.67
C LEU A 89 0.79 -10.47 -4.83
N GLN A 90 1.04 -10.03 -6.08
CA GLN A 90 0.91 -10.89 -7.27
C GLN A 90 1.79 -12.13 -7.14
N LYS A 91 3.07 -11.95 -6.82
CA LYS A 91 4.04 -13.05 -6.68
C LYS A 91 3.70 -13.98 -5.52
N ALA A 92 3.13 -13.45 -4.44
CA ALA A 92 2.61 -14.23 -3.31
C ALA A 92 1.30 -14.99 -3.63
N GLY A 93 0.77 -14.87 -4.85
CA GLY A 93 -0.44 -15.57 -5.29
C GLY A 93 -1.75 -14.95 -4.80
N LEU A 94 -1.71 -13.72 -4.28
CA LEU A 94 -2.85 -13.11 -3.58
C LEU A 94 -3.84 -12.39 -4.50
N LEU A 95 -3.48 -12.17 -5.76
CA LEU A 95 -4.27 -11.36 -6.69
C LEU A 95 -5.00 -12.16 -7.77
N SER A 96 -4.93 -13.49 -7.73
CA SER A 96 -5.60 -14.34 -8.74
C SER A 96 -7.11 -14.11 -8.72
N GLY A 97 -7.67 -13.67 -9.85
CA GLY A 97 -9.09 -13.34 -10.00
C GLY A 97 -9.54 -12.06 -9.27
N LYS A 98 -8.61 -11.26 -8.75
CA LYS A 98 -8.89 -10.03 -8.00
C LYS A 98 -8.74 -8.77 -8.85
N ARG A 99 -9.37 -7.69 -8.40
CA ARG A 99 -9.11 -6.33 -8.88
C ARG A 99 -7.98 -5.70 -8.10
N ALA A 100 -7.03 -5.07 -8.79
CA ALA A 100 -5.97 -4.30 -8.14
C ALA A 100 -5.46 -3.15 -9.02
N THR A 101 -4.83 -2.17 -8.38
CA THR A 101 -4.09 -1.08 -9.03
C THR A 101 -2.61 -1.12 -8.62
N THR A 102 -1.78 -0.33 -9.29
CA THR A 102 -0.37 -0.12 -8.94
C THR A 102 0.08 1.27 -9.37
N HIS A 103 1.38 1.58 -9.28
CA HIS A 103 1.93 2.81 -9.82
C HIS A 103 1.57 2.99 -11.30
N TRP A 104 1.21 4.20 -11.73
CA TRP A 104 0.76 4.50 -13.10
C TRP A 104 1.73 3.95 -14.17
N ASN A 105 3.03 4.14 -13.96
CA ASN A 105 4.10 3.67 -14.86
C ASN A 105 4.30 2.14 -14.85
N SER A 106 3.48 1.38 -14.12
CA SER A 106 3.61 -0.07 -13.98
C SER A 106 2.29 -0.80 -14.19
N LEU A 107 1.21 -0.09 -14.56
CA LEU A 107 -0.08 -0.69 -14.87
C LEU A 107 0.01 -1.67 -16.04
N ALA A 108 0.69 -1.30 -17.13
CA ALA A 108 0.89 -2.17 -18.30
C ALA A 108 1.64 -3.46 -17.91
N ARG A 109 2.76 -3.34 -17.19
CA ARG A 109 3.53 -4.48 -16.69
C ARG A 109 2.70 -5.41 -15.80
N LEU A 110 1.84 -4.87 -14.93
CA LEU A 110 0.99 -5.70 -14.08
C LEU A 110 -0.06 -6.45 -14.92
N ARG A 111 -0.62 -5.83 -15.98
CA ARG A 111 -1.55 -6.48 -16.91
C ARG A 111 -0.88 -7.65 -17.65
N GLU A 112 0.35 -7.46 -18.10
CA GLU A 112 1.13 -8.48 -18.82
C GLU A 112 1.39 -9.74 -17.99
N LEU A 113 1.53 -9.61 -16.67
CA LEU A 113 1.70 -10.77 -15.77
C LEU A 113 0.46 -11.67 -15.69
N GLY A 114 -0.72 -11.15 -16.04
CA GLY A 114 -1.97 -11.89 -16.02
C GLY A 114 -2.46 -12.27 -14.61
N GLY A 115 -3.63 -12.90 -14.55
CA GLY A 115 -4.23 -13.38 -13.30
C GLY A 115 -4.89 -12.31 -12.43
N VAL A 116 -4.66 -11.02 -12.66
CA VAL A 116 -5.26 -9.90 -11.93
C VAL A 116 -5.99 -8.96 -12.89
N MET A 117 -7.19 -8.50 -12.50
CA MET A 117 -7.92 -7.46 -13.21
C MET A 117 -7.34 -6.09 -12.82
N VAL A 118 -6.47 -5.54 -13.66
CA VAL A 118 -5.82 -4.24 -13.38
C VAL A 118 -6.79 -3.10 -13.63
N VAL A 119 -7.09 -2.36 -12.56
CA VAL A 119 -8.00 -1.22 -12.57
C VAL A 119 -7.21 0.08 -12.41
N GLU A 120 -7.56 1.08 -13.20
CA GLU A 120 -6.90 2.39 -13.20
C GLU A 120 -7.62 3.37 -12.27
N GLU A 121 -7.60 3.03 -10.99
CA GLU A 121 -8.16 3.83 -9.90
C GLU A 121 -7.08 4.17 -8.88
N ARG A 122 -7.30 5.25 -8.13
CA ARG A 122 -6.35 5.72 -7.12
C ARG A 122 -6.24 4.75 -5.93
N VAL A 123 -7.38 4.18 -5.53
CA VAL A 123 -7.53 3.17 -4.49
C VAL A 123 -8.51 2.12 -5.00
N VAL A 124 -8.18 0.84 -4.85
CA VAL A 124 -9.01 -0.31 -5.22
C VAL A 124 -9.15 -1.21 -4.01
N HIS A 125 -10.39 -1.63 -3.71
CA HIS A 125 -10.74 -2.57 -2.65
C HIS A 125 -11.49 -3.76 -3.24
N ASP A 126 -10.98 -4.98 -3.05
CA ASP A 126 -11.59 -6.25 -3.47
C ASP A 126 -11.42 -7.31 -2.37
N GLY A 127 -12.48 -7.51 -1.58
CA GLY A 127 -12.48 -8.45 -0.47
C GLY A 127 -11.46 -8.06 0.60
N THR A 128 -10.48 -8.92 0.87
CA THR A 128 -9.42 -8.63 1.85
C THR A 128 -8.26 -7.84 1.25
N ILE A 129 -8.22 -7.63 -0.08
CA ILE A 129 -7.14 -6.94 -0.76
C ILE A 129 -7.48 -5.47 -0.97
N TRP A 130 -6.56 -4.60 -0.56
CA TRP A 130 -6.57 -3.19 -0.89
C TRP A 130 -5.29 -2.84 -1.63
N SER A 131 -5.41 -2.07 -2.71
CA SER A 131 -4.25 -1.59 -3.44
C SER A 131 -4.42 -0.12 -3.80
N SER A 132 -3.33 0.62 -3.86
CA SER A 132 -3.35 2.01 -4.29
C SER A 132 -2.34 2.29 -5.37
N ALA A 133 -2.58 3.40 -6.04
CA ALA A 133 -1.64 3.98 -6.97
C ALA A 133 -0.33 4.44 -6.29
N GLY A 134 0.45 5.25 -6.99
CA GLY A 134 1.79 5.64 -6.57
C GLY A 134 1.86 6.57 -5.36
N VAL A 135 2.90 6.36 -4.55
CA VAL A 135 3.48 7.31 -3.59
C VAL A 135 2.47 7.93 -2.62
N SER A 136 1.86 9.06 -2.95
CA SER A 136 0.93 9.78 -2.08
C SER A 136 -0.43 9.11 -1.96
N ALA A 137 -0.82 8.27 -2.93
CA ALA A 137 -2.08 7.52 -2.87
C ALA A 137 -2.15 6.56 -1.68
N GLY A 138 -1.02 6.23 -1.04
CA GLY A 138 -0.99 5.47 0.20
C GLY A 138 -1.67 6.19 1.39
N ILE A 139 -1.74 7.52 1.37
CA ILE A 139 -2.48 8.28 2.39
C ILE A 139 -3.99 8.08 2.20
N ASP A 140 -4.47 8.25 0.96
CA ASP A 140 -5.87 8.07 0.60
C ASP A 140 -6.33 6.63 0.84
N LEU A 141 -5.47 5.66 0.53
CA LEU A 141 -5.67 4.24 0.83
C LEU A 141 -5.95 4.04 2.32
N VAL A 142 -5.12 4.59 3.19
CA VAL A 142 -5.27 4.40 4.64
C VAL A 142 -6.53 5.09 5.15
N LEU A 143 -6.89 6.27 4.64
CA LEU A 143 -8.14 6.93 5.03
C LEU A 143 -9.36 6.11 4.59
N ALA A 144 -9.39 5.64 3.34
CA ALA A 144 -10.46 4.76 2.86
C ALA A 144 -10.55 3.46 3.67
N PHE A 145 -9.41 2.89 4.04
CA PHE A 145 -9.33 1.70 4.89
C PHE A 145 -9.87 1.97 6.31
N ILE A 146 -9.53 3.12 6.92
CA ILE A 146 -10.06 3.52 8.24
C ILE A 146 -11.57 3.72 8.15
N THR A 147 -12.08 4.37 7.11
CA THR A 147 -13.53 4.54 6.90
C THR A 147 -14.24 3.20 6.86
N ASN A 148 -13.66 2.21 6.16
CA ASN A 148 -14.24 0.87 6.07
C ASN A 148 -14.20 0.10 7.40
N LEU A 149 -13.11 0.21 8.18
CA LEU A 149 -12.94 -0.57 9.40
C LEU A 149 -13.55 0.07 10.65
N ALA A 150 -13.43 1.39 10.79
CA ALA A 150 -13.74 2.14 12.01
C ALA A 150 -14.73 3.30 11.77
N GLY A 151 -15.32 3.38 10.59
CA GLY A 151 -16.33 4.38 10.24
C GLY A 151 -15.75 5.73 9.81
N GLU A 152 -16.60 6.50 9.13
CA GLU A 152 -16.26 7.81 8.56
C GLU A 152 -15.84 8.83 9.62
N GLU A 153 -16.45 8.82 10.81
CA GLU A 153 -16.09 9.73 11.89
C GLU A 153 -14.64 9.56 12.34
N THR A 154 -14.17 8.32 12.47
CA THR A 154 -12.78 8.01 12.84
C THR A 154 -11.81 8.47 11.74
N ALA A 155 -12.16 8.22 10.47
CA ALA A 155 -11.38 8.68 9.34
C ALA A 155 -11.30 10.22 9.30
N ALA A 156 -12.41 10.92 9.55
CA ALA A 156 -12.47 12.39 9.60
C ALA A 156 -11.60 12.95 10.74
N LYS A 157 -11.61 12.33 11.92
CA LYS A 157 -10.73 12.71 13.04
C LYS A 157 -9.25 12.54 12.68
N VAL A 158 -8.88 11.43 12.04
CA VAL A 158 -7.50 11.18 11.58
C VAL A 158 -7.10 12.19 10.49
N GLN A 159 -7.99 12.46 9.53
CA GLN A 159 -7.76 13.44 8.48
C GLN A 159 -7.55 14.84 9.07
N PHE A 160 -8.40 15.25 10.01
CA PHE A 160 -8.33 16.54 10.68
C PHE A 160 -7.02 16.68 11.47
N ALA A 161 -6.69 15.72 12.33
CA ALA A 161 -5.49 15.79 13.16
C ALA A 161 -4.18 15.70 12.37
N SER A 162 -4.22 15.20 11.14
CA SER A 162 -3.06 15.17 10.22
C SER A 162 -3.05 16.34 9.24
N GLU A 163 -4.04 17.23 9.31
CA GLU A 163 -4.24 18.34 8.38
C GLU A 163 -4.20 17.89 6.91
N TYR A 164 -4.71 16.68 6.62
CA TYR A 164 -4.70 16.15 5.26
C TYR A 164 -5.82 16.72 4.40
N TYR A 165 -5.61 17.98 4.02
CA TYR A 165 -6.43 18.76 3.09
C TYR A 165 -5.48 19.33 2.02
N PRO A 166 -4.95 18.47 1.13
CA PRO A 166 -3.95 18.90 0.16
C PRO A 166 -4.47 20.03 -0.71
N ALA A 167 -3.62 21.01 -1.00
CA ALA A 167 -3.94 22.09 -1.92
C ALA A 167 -4.32 21.51 -3.30
N ARG A 168 -5.37 22.06 -3.93
CA ARG A 168 -5.83 21.62 -5.26
C ARG A 168 -4.94 22.13 -6.42
N THR A 169 -3.88 22.88 -6.11
CA THR A 169 -2.96 23.44 -7.10
C THR A 169 -2.24 22.32 -7.85
N ARG A 170 -2.36 22.31 -9.17
CA ARG A 170 -1.59 21.44 -10.07
C ARG A 170 -0.43 22.23 -10.67
N TYR A 171 0.79 21.76 -10.48
CA TYR A 171 1.98 22.38 -11.07
C TYR A 171 2.20 21.91 -12.50
N GLY A 172 2.28 22.85 -13.45
CA GLY A 172 2.44 22.55 -14.87
C GLY A 172 1.26 21.75 -15.47
N ALA A 173 1.53 21.08 -16.59
CA ALA A 173 0.50 20.38 -17.39
C ALA A 173 0.68 18.85 -17.45
N LEU A 174 1.56 18.25 -16.63
CA LEU A 174 1.83 16.81 -16.69
C LEU A 174 0.61 15.93 -16.37
N HIS A 175 -0.37 16.46 -15.64
CA HIS A 175 -1.66 15.78 -15.42
C HIS A 175 -2.51 15.63 -16.70
N LYS A 176 -2.12 16.30 -17.80
CA LYS A 176 -2.72 16.17 -19.15
C LYS A 176 -1.83 15.36 -20.10
N SER A 177 -0.72 14.82 -19.62
CA SER A 177 0.17 13.98 -20.44
C SER A 177 -0.59 12.72 -20.89
N PRO A 178 -0.30 12.14 -22.07
CA PRO A 178 -0.84 10.83 -22.46
C PRO A 178 -0.48 9.69 -21.49
N MET A 179 0.54 9.87 -20.64
CA MET A 179 0.90 8.92 -19.58
C MET A 179 0.15 9.17 -18.27
N ALA A 180 -0.64 10.24 -18.19
CA ALA A 180 -1.41 10.57 -17.00
C ALA A 180 -2.49 9.51 -16.80
N PRO A 181 -2.59 8.91 -15.61
CA PRO A 181 -3.58 7.90 -15.36
C PRO A 181 -4.98 8.52 -15.25
N ALA A 182 -5.99 7.77 -15.66
CA ALA A 182 -7.38 8.23 -15.76
C ALA A 182 -7.96 8.79 -14.45
N TYR A 183 -7.46 8.34 -13.30
CA TYR A 183 -7.90 8.84 -12.00
C TYR A 183 -7.52 10.31 -11.72
N LEU A 184 -6.61 10.93 -12.50
CA LEU A 184 -6.32 12.37 -12.39
C LEU A 184 -7.38 13.27 -13.05
N GLU A 185 -8.22 12.71 -13.92
CA GLU A 185 -9.32 13.43 -14.58
C GLU A 185 -10.59 13.46 -13.72
N LYS A 186 -10.77 12.45 -12.86
CA LYS A 186 -11.97 12.29 -12.02
C LYS A 186 -11.95 13.11 -10.72
N GLU A 187 -10.78 13.64 -10.32
CA GLU A 187 -10.64 14.53 -9.17
C GLU A 187 -10.94 15.99 -9.60
N VAL A 188 -12.23 16.33 -9.74
CA VAL A 188 -12.75 17.71 -9.92
C VAL A 188 -13.78 18.01 -8.84
#